data_AF-A0A7V5G2I4-F1
#
_entry.id   AF-A0A7V5G2I4-F1
#
_cell.length_a   1.000
_cell.length_b   1.000
_cell.length_c   1.000
_cell.angle_alpha   90.00
_cell.angle_beta   90.00
_cell.angle_gamma   90.00
#
_symmetry.space_group_name_H-M   'P 1'
#
loop_
_entity.id
_entity.type
_entity.pdbx_description
1 polymer ?
#
loop_
_entity_poly.entity_id
_entity_poly.type
_entity_poly.pdbx_seq_one_letter_code
_entity_poly.pdbx_strand_id
1 'polypeptide(L)'
;MLTENHDLAAALRAYRQLLEEEEYFEAHEVLEEAWHPLRKKNHPLKNLAKGLINGAICFEHLKRNRTDAERKASSVLRSFERHKHLCIEGVEHYALFKEACEKIETLKETKGIKALTD
;
A
#
# COMPACT_ATOMS: atom_id res chain seq x y z
N MET A 1 -5.07 19.83 -8.35
CA MET A 1 -5.48 18.88 -9.40
C MET A 1 -4.80 17.58 -9.04
N LEU A 2 -5.54 16.49 -8.81
CA LEU A 2 -4.90 15.18 -8.57
C LEU A 2 -4.23 14.75 -9.87
N THR A 3 -2.91 14.61 -9.86
CA THR A 3 -2.14 14.10 -10.99
C THR A 3 -2.52 12.64 -11.19
N GLU A 4 -2.91 12.26 -12.40
CA GLU A 4 -3.17 10.86 -12.72
C GLU A 4 -1.95 10.25 -13.39
N ASN A 5 -1.56 9.05 -12.94
CA ASN A 5 -0.49 8.27 -13.53
C ASN A 5 -1.09 7.00 -14.16
N HIS A 6 -0.81 6.75 -15.44
CA HIS A 6 -1.32 5.56 -16.13
C HIS A 6 -0.29 4.41 -16.18
N ASP A 7 0.93 4.61 -15.68
CA ASP A 7 1.98 3.59 -15.59
C ASP A 7 2.01 2.96 -14.20
N LEU A 8 1.14 1.95 -14.02
CA LEU A 8 1.05 1.20 -12.76
C LEU A 8 2.36 0.48 -12.42
N ALA A 9 3.09 -0.02 -13.42
CA ALA A 9 4.34 -0.73 -13.19
C ALA A 9 5.44 0.20 -12.64
N ALA A 10 5.57 1.41 -13.20
CA ALA A 10 6.50 2.41 -12.69
C ALA A 10 6.12 2.86 -11.28
N ALA A 11 4.82 3.09 -11.02
CA ALA A 11 4.34 3.46 -9.70
C ALA A 11 4.62 2.37 -8.65
N LEU A 12 4.43 1.09 -8.96
CA LEU A 12 4.76 -0.02 -8.05
C LEU A 12 6.26 -0.11 -7.74
N ARG A 13 7.13 0.14 -8.73
CA ARG A 13 8.58 0.17 -8.50
C ARG A 13 8.99 1.34 -7.61
N ALA A 14 8.46 2.53 -7.88
CA ALA A 14 8.70 3.73 -7.06
C ALA A 14 8.19 3.54 -5.63
N TYR A 15 6.96 3.03 -5.48
CA TYR A 15 6.38 2.66 -4.21
C TYR A 15 7.30 1.77 -3.38
N ARG A 16 7.81 0.68 -3.97
CA ARG A 16 8.71 -0.25 -3.27
C ARG A 16 10.01 0.44 -2.84
N GLN A 17 10.60 1.26 -3.71
CA GLN A 17 11.82 2.01 -3.38
C GLN A 17 11.58 2.97 -2.20
N LEU A 18 10.47 3.71 -2.21
CA LEU A 18 10.11 4.64 -1.14
C LEU A 18 9.84 3.91 0.19
N LEU A 19 9.31 2.68 0.16
CA LEU A 19 9.21 1.84 1.36
C LEU A 19 10.57 1.41 1.92
N GLU A 20 11.59 1.20 1.07
CA GLU A 20 12.97 0.95 1.53
C GLU A 20 13.57 2.18 2.21
N GLU A 21 13.27 3.36 1.69
CA GLU A 21 13.75 4.65 2.19
C GLU A 21 12.94 5.16 3.40
N GLU A 22 11.94 4.40 3.85
CA GLU A 22 10.97 4.80 4.88
C GLU A 22 10.19 6.09 4.54
N GLU A 23 10.08 6.46 3.27
CA GLU A 23 9.28 7.58 2.75
C GLU A 23 7.85 7.13 2.47
N TYR A 24 7.15 6.76 3.54
CA TYR A 24 5.84 6.11 3.48
C TYR A 24 4.72 7.00 2.95
N PHE A 25 4.78 8.32 3.19
CA PHE A 25 3.80 9.25 2.68
C PHE A 25 3.90 9.40 1.16
N GLU A 26 5.12 9.54 0.66
CA GLU A 26 5.46 9.60 -0.76
C GLU A 26 5.12 8.28 -1.46
N ALA A 27 5.38 7.14 -0.81
CA ALA A 27 4.96 5.83 -1.32
C ALA A 27 3.43 5.79 -1.51
N HIS A 28 2.67 6.27 -0.54
CA HIS A 28 1.22 6.41 -0.66
C HIS A 28 0.82 7.28 -1.86
N GLU A 29 1.42 8.46 -2.03
CA GLU A 29 1.06 9.41 -3.08
C GLU A 29 1.32 8.82 -4.47
N VAL A 30 2.53 8.28 -4.72
CA VAL A 30 2.89 7.77 -6.06
C VAL A 30 1.98 6.63 -6.52
N LEU A 31 1.53 5.79 -5.58
CA LEU A 31 0.62 4.70 -5.91
C LEU A 31 -0.84 5.16 -5.97
N GLU A 32 -1.23 6.20 -5.21
CA GLU A 32 -2.56 6.81 -5.31
C GLU A 32 -2.81 7.44 -6.69
N GLU A 33 -1.81 8.13 -7.25
CA GLU A 33 -1.85 8.69 -8.61
C GLU A 33 -2.13 7.60 -9.66
N ALA A 34 -1.52 6.42 -9.51
CA ALA A 34 -1.75 5.26 -10.38
C ALA A 34 -3.06 4.51 -10.08
N TRP A 35 -3.54 4.59 -8.85
CA TRP A 35 -4.78 3.97 -8.42
C TRP A 35 -6.03 4.73 -8.88
N HIS A 36 -5.97 6.06 -9.00
CA HIS A 36 -7.12 6.86 -9.43
C HIS A 36 -7.72 6.41 -10.77
N PRO A 37 -6.92 6.19 -11.84
CA PRO A 37 -7.42 5.61 -13.09
C PRO A 37 -8.05 4.22 -12.91
N LEU A 38 -7.44 3.35 -12.10
CA LEU A 38 -7.98 2.00 -11.81
C LEU A 38 -9.35 2.11 -11.14
N ARG A 39 -9.49 3.01 -10.16
CA ARG A 39 -10.75 3.24 -9.45
C ARG A 39 -11.83 3.75 -10.40
N LYS A 40 -11.53 4.78 -11.21
CA LYS A 40 -12.48 5.37 -12.18
C LYS A 40 -13.03 4.32 -13.16
N LYS A 41 -12.16 3.43 -13.64
CA LYS A 41 -12.52 2.35 -14.58
C LYS A 41 -13.11 1.10 -13.90
N ASN A 42 -13.28 1.11 -12.59
CA ASN A 42 -13.69 -0.08 -11.82
C ASN A 42 -12.78 -1.29 -12.09
N HIS A 43 -11.48 -1.07 -12.29
CA HIS A 43 -10.52 -2.10 -12.66
C HIS A 43 -10.39 -3.18 -11.56
N PRO A 44 -10.23 -4.48 -11.90
CA PRO A 44 -10.08 -5.54 -10.90
C PRO A 44 -8.97 -5.29 -9.87
N LEU A 45 -7.89 -4.61 -10.27
CA LEU A 45 -6.73 -4.33 -9.42
C LEU A 45 -6.91 -3.15 -8.46
N LYS A 46 -8.00 -2.38 -8.59
CA LYS A 46 -8.19 -1.17 -7.77
C LYS A 46 -8.14 -1.46 -6.27
N ASN A 47 -8.63 -2.63 -5.85
CA ASN A 47 -8.68 -3.00 -4.43
C ASN A 47 -7.32 -3.52 -3.94
N LEU A 48 -6.57 -4.23 -4.78
CA LEU A 48 -5.21 -4.66 -4.47
C LEU A 48 -4.28 -3.44 -4.28
N ALA A 49 -4.30 -2.50 -5.23
CA ALA A 49 -3.54 -1.25 -5.12
C ALA A 49 -3.96 -0.41 -3.90
N LYS A 50 -5.27 -0.30 -3.61
CA LYS A 50 -5.75 0.35 -2.38
C LYS A 50 -5.22 -0.31 -1.11
N GLY A 51 -5.09 -1.64 -1.12
CA GLY A 51 -4.47 -2.39 -0.02
C GLY A 51 -3.05 -1.90 0.26
N LEU A 52 -2.21 -1.80 -0.77
CA LEU A 52 -0.84 -1.30 -0.67
C LEU A 52 -0.77 0.17 -0.22
N ILE A 53 -1.61 1.05 -0.78
CA ILE A 53 -1.67 2.47 -0.38
C ILE A 53 -1.90 2.59 1.13
N ASN A 54 -2.89 1.87 1.66
CA ASN A 54 -3.19 1.87 3.09
C ASN A 54 -2.11 1.15 3.92
N GLY A 55 -1.40 0.19 3.33
CA GLY A 55 -0.20 -0.41 3.91
C GLY A 55 0.91 0.62 4.15
N ALA A 56 1.18 1.50 3.19
CA ALA A 56 2.16 2.58 3.38
C ALA A 56 1.71 3.59 4.45
N ILE A 57 0.45 4.03 4.42
CA ILE A 57 -0.10 4.94 5.44
C ILE A 57 -0.04 4.36 6.86
N CYS A 58 -0.11 3.03 7.01
CA CYS A 58 0.11 2.37 8.30
C CYS A 58 1.47 2.79 8.90
N PHE A 59 2.53 2.70 8.12
CA PHE A 59 3.88 3.03 8.57
C PHE A 59 4.11 4.52 8.70
N GLU A 60 3.43 5.35 7.91
CA GLU A 60 3.45 6.80 8.10
C GLU A 60 2.85 7.21 9.46
N HIS A 61 1.76 6.55 9.89
CA HIS A 61 1.22 6.78 11.22
C HIS A 61 2.22 6.44 12.32
N LEU A 62 2.93 5.31 12.18
CA LEU A 62 3.97 4.89 13.13
C LEU A 62 5.17 5.85 13.11
N LYS A 63 5.67 6.24 11.93
CA LYS A 63 6.78 7.21 11.74
C LYS A 63 6.50 8.54 12.43
N ARG A 64 5.26 9.05 12.31
CA ARG A 64 4.83 10.32 12.96
C ARG A 64 4.69 10.23 14.47
N ASN A 65 4.56 9.02 15.04
CA ASN A 65 4.53 8.74 16.47
C ASN A 65 3.62 9.68 17.31
N ARG A 66 2.39 9.92 16.84
CA ARG A 66 1.36 10.66 17.61
C ARG A 66 0.71 9.76 18.66
N THR A 67 0.03 10.33 19.65
CA THR A 67 -0.61 9.62 20.77
C THR A 67 -1.50 8.43 20.36
N ASP A 68 -2.13 8.48 19.18
CA ASP A 68 -2.99 7.40 18.67
C ASP A 68 -2.44 6.71 17.41
N ALA A 69 -1.13 6.80 17.18
CA ALA A 69 -0.43 6.25 16.01
C ALA A 69 -0.69 4.76 15.83
N GLU A 70 -0.49 3.93 16.86
CA GLU A 70 -0.67 2.48 16.77
C GLU A 70 -2.10 2.10 16.38
N ARG A 71 -3.10 2.68 17.06
CA ARG A 71 -4.52 2.44 16.76
C ARG A 71 -4.87 2.82 15.32
N LYS A 72 -4.37 3.97 14.85
CA LYS A 72 -4.59 4.42 13.46
C LYS A 72 -3.88 3.50 12.47
N ALA A 73 -2.62 3.16 12.72
CA ALA A 73 -1.82 2.24 11.93
C ALA A 73 -2.52 0.88 11.79
N SER A 74 -2.93 0.27 12.89
CA SER A 74 -3.69 -0.99 12.88
C SER A 74 -5.04 -0.88 12.17
N SER A 75 -5.72 0.26 12.29
CA SER A 75 -7.00 0.52 11.65
C SER A 75 -6.90 0.56 10.12
N VAL A 76 -5.90 1.28 9.58
CA VAL A 76 -5.69 1.36 8.12
C VAL A 76 -5.11 0.07 7.56
N LEU A 77 -4.29 -0.65 8.34
CA LEU A 77 -3.68 -1.92 7.94
C LEU A 77 -4.72 -3.01 7.62
N ARG A 78 -5.91 -2.96 8.22
CA ARG A 78 -7.03 -3.85 7.85
C ARG A 78 -7.35 -3.82 6.36
N SER A 79 -7.16 -2.68 5.68
CA SER A 79 -7.37 -2.60 4.24
C SER A 79 -6.33 -3.39 3.45
N PHE A 80 -5.08 -3.42 3.91
CA PHE A 80 -4.05 -4.26 3.30
C PHE A 80 -4.40 -5.74 3.52
N GLU A 81 -4.69 -6.14 4.76
CA GLU A 81 -5.08 -7.52 5.10
C GLU A 81 -6.27 -8.01 4.27
N ARG A 82 -7.29 -7.16 4.13
CA ARG A 82 -8.49 -7.48 3.37
C ARG A 82 -8.20 -7.74 1.90
N HIS A 83 -7.21 -7.10 1.28
CA HIS A 83 -7.04 -7.13 -0.17
C HIS A 83 -5.78 -7.83 -0.66
N LYS A 84 -4.79 -8.12 0.20
CA LYS A 84 -3.53 -8.77 -0.20
C LYS A 84 -3.74 -10.13 -0.87
N HIS A 85 -4.81 -10.85 -0.51
CA HIS A 85 -5.18 -12.13 -1.11
C HIS A 85 -5.54 -12.03 -2.60
N LEU A 86 -5.82 -10.83 -3.12
CA LEU A 86 -6.06 -10.59 -4.55
C LEU A 86 -4.76 -10.64 -5.38
N CYS A 87 -3.59 -10.66 -4.73
CA CYS A 87 -2.30 -10.82 -5.38
C CYS A 87 -2.07 -12.30 -5.76
N ILE A 88 -2.78 -12.75 -6.80
CA ILE A 88 -2.69 -14.12 -7.33
C ILE A 88 -1.90 -14.15 -8.64
N GLU A 89 -1.27 -15.29 -8.93
CA GLU A 89 -0.55 -15.47 -10.19
C GLU A 89 -1.50 -15.27 -11.39
N GLY A 90 -1.03 -14.54 -12.41
CA GLY A 90 -1.81 -14.19 -13.61
C GLY A 90 -2.46 -12.81 -13.59
N VAL A 91 -2.45 -12.08 -12.47
CA VAL A 91 -2.82 -10.66 -12.49
C VAL A 91 -1.76 -9.82 -13.22
N GLU A 92 -2.19 -8.73 -13.84
CA GLU A 92 -1.27 -7.76 -14.44
C GLU A 92 -0.26 -7.27 -13.40
N HIS A 93 1.02 -7.22 -13.79
CA HIS A 93 2.14 -6.86 -12.93
C HIS A 93 2.25 -7.69 -11.63
N TYR A 94 1.80 -8.95 -11.65
CA TYR A 94 1.84 -9.87 -10.50
C TYR A 94 3.14 -9.81 -9.71
N ALA A 95 4.29 -9.93 -10.37
CA ALA A 95 5.60 -9.91 -9.69
C ALA A 95 5.83 -8.64 -8.87
N LEU A 96 5.48 -7.46 -9.42
CA LEU A 96 5.63 -6.18 -8.73
C LEU A 96 4.66 -6.04 -7.55
N PHE A 97 3.42 -6.51 -7.71
CA PHE A 97 2.45 -6.55 -6.61
C PHE A 97 2.90 -7.50 -5.50
N LYS A 98 3.44 -8.67 -5.86
CA LYS A 98 3.95 -9.67 -4.91
C LYS A 98 5.09 -9.09 -4.09
N GLU A 99 6.08 -8.48 -4.73
CA GLU A 99 7.20 -7.84 -4.06
C GLU A 99 6.74 -6.69 -3.14
N ALA A 100 5.79 -5.86 -3.57
CA ALA A 100 5.24 -4.79 -2.74
C ALA A 100 4.47 -5.34 -1.52
N CYS A 101 3.67 -6.40 -1.70
CA CYS A 101 3.00 -7.09 -0.60
C CYS A 101 4.01 -7.67 0.40
N GLU A 102 5.03 -8.37 -0.09
CA GLU A 102 6.10 -8.95 0.73
C GLU A 102 6.84 -7.87 1.53
N LYS A 103 7.12 -6.72 0.91
CA LYS A 103 7.75 -5.59 1.61
C LYS A 103 6.89 -5.07 2.77
N ILE A 104 5.58 -4.93 2.56
CA ILE A 104 4.65 -4.55 3.64
C ILE A 104 4.63 -5.61 4.75
N GLU A 105 4.64 -6.90 4.42
CA GLU A 105 4.72 -7.98 5.42
C GLU A 105 6.00 -7.90 6.25
N THR A 106 7.16 -7.73 5.61
CA THR A 106 8.44 -7.57 6.31
C THR A 106 8.45 -6.33 7.23
N LEU A 107 7.90 -5.21 6.77
CA LEU A 107 7.79 -4.01 7.60
C LEU A 107 6.84 -4.21 8.79
N LYS A 108 5.74 -4.95 8.63
CA LYS A 108 4.83 -5.27 9.73
C LYS A 108 5.55 -6.06 10.83
N GLU A 109 6.31 -7.08 10.43
CA GLU A 109 7.11 -7.89 11.36
C GLU A 109 8.16 -7.03 12.07
N THR A 110 8.89 -6.21 11.31
CA THR A 110 9.95 -5.34 11.84
C THR A 110 9.42 -4.31 12.84
N LYS A 111 8.27 -3.70 12.55
CA LYS A 111 7.67 -2.65 13.40
C LYS A 111 6.71 -3.22 14.46
N GLY A 112 6.49 -4.55 14.49
CA GLY A 112 5.63 -5.23 15.47
C GLY A 112 4.14 -4.90 15.38
N ILE A 113 3.65 -4.43 14.22
CA ILE A 113 2.27 -3.97 14.05
C ILE A 113 1.36 -5.07 13.50
N LYS A 114 0.13 -5.12 14.02
CA LYS A 114 -0.95 -6.01 13.54
C LYS A 114 -2.20 -5.21 13.24
N ALA A 115 -3.02 -5.69 12.31
CA ALA A 115 -4.33 -5.10 12.06
C ALA A 115 -5.23 -5.32 13.28
N LEU A 116 -6.14 -4.37 13.54
CA LEU A 116 -7.18 -4.58 14.55
C LEU A 116 -8.08 -5.75 14.10
N THR A 117 -8.35 -6.69 15.01
CA THR A 117 -9.41 -7.68 14.83
C THR A 117 -10.76 -7.01 15.08
N ASP A 118 -11.76 -7.36 14.28
CA ASP A 118 -13.14 -6.93 14.49
C ASP A 118 -13.77 -7.62 15.71
#